data_AF-A0A7R9V0F3-F1
#
_entry.id   AF-A0A7R9V0F3-F1
#
_cell.length_a   1.000
_cell.length_b   1.000
_cell.length_c   1.000
_cell.angle_alpha   90.00
_cell.angle_beta   90.00
_cell.angle_gamma   90.00
#
_symmetry.space_group_name_H-M   'P 1'
#
loop_
_entity.id
_entity.type
_entity.pdbx_description
1 polymer ?
#
loop_
_entity_poly.entity_id
_entity_poly.type
_entity_poly.pdbx_seq_one_letter_code
_entity_poly.pdbx_strand_id
1 'polypeptide(L)'
;YTGALEDLALCFAVTDIVDGREFTTDLKANGRNVTVRSADRTEYIYLVANYRLNAQLRRPCAAFLRGFTSVIPASWIAMFSPRELAMVLSGSDAPIDVADWRAHTRYASGYYDQHPVIEAFWQVVGEMGAAQRAAVLKFATSAARPPLLGFEWLAPPFCIQMASVSEEGRGRLPTSATCMNLLKLPPYEDVELVRAKLTYAVNAGCGFDLS
;
A
#
# COMPACT_ATOMS: atom_id res chain seq x y z
N TYR A 1 28.27 -15.94 10.60
CA TYR A 1 29.30 -16.82 10.01
C TYR A 1 30.64 -16.42 10.59
N THR A 2 31.42 -17.39 11.08
CA THR A 2 32.72 -17.18 11.75
C THR A 2 33.90 -17.70 10.93
N GLY A 3 33.67 -18.23 9.72
CA GLY A 3 34.72 -18.73 8.83
C GLY A 3 35.35 -17.63 7.97
N ALA A 4 36.30 -18.00 7.13
CA ALA A 4 37.05 -17.07 6.28
C ALA A 4 36.18 -16.64 5.08
N LEU A 5 36.30 -15.39 4.63
CA LEU A 5 35.51 -14.89 3.49
C LEU A 5 35.84 -15.65 2.20
N GLU A 6 37.06 -16.17 2.13
CA GLU A 6 37.63 -16.96 1.06
C GLU A 6 36.91 -18.31 0.87
N ASP A 7 36.33 -18.87 1.94
CA ASP A 7 35.56 -20.11 1.92
C ASP A 7 34.21 -19.95 1.18
N LEU A 8 33.75 -18.71 1.01
CA LEU A 8 32.52 -18.39 0.28
C LEU A 8 32.72 -18.33 -1.24
N ALA A 9 33.97 -18.47 -1.72
CA ALA A 9 34.34 -18.44 -3.14
C ALA A 9 33.75 -17.26 -3.92
N LEU A 10 33.64 -16.10 -3.26
CA LEU A 10 33.09 -14.88 -3.87
C LEU A 10 34.07 -14.31 -4.89
N CYS A 11 33.53 -13.81 -5.99
CA CYS A 11 34.27 -13.01 -6.97
C CYS A 11 33.57 -11.67 -7.18
N PHE A 12 34.23 -10.72 -7.83
CA PHE A 12 33.66 -9.41 -8.17
C PHE A 12 32.70 -9.50 -9.37
N ALA A 13 31.71 -10.39 -9.31
CA ALA A 13 30.65 -10.53 -10.28
C ALA A 13 29.32 -10.87 -9.58
N VAL A 14 28.22 -10.57 -10.24
CA VAL A 14 26.86 -10.89 -9.77
C VAL A 14 26.14 -11.67 -10.85
N THR A 15 25.56 -12.79 -10.46
CA THR A 15 24.71 -13.61 -11.33
C THR A 15 23.24 -13.34 -11.05
N ASP A 16 22.50 -13.00 -12.11
CA ASP A 16 21.08 -12.78 -12.12
C ASP A 16 20.36 -13.89 -12.87
N ILE A 17 19.26 -14.39 -12.31
CA ILE A 17 18.38 -15.36 -12.99
C ILE A 17 17.16 -14.61 -13.51
N VAL A 18 17.04 -14.51 -14.83
CA VAL A 18 15.92 -13.86 -15.51
C VAL A 18 15.28 -14.88 -16.44
N ASP A 19 14.01 -15.19 -16.22
CA ASP A 19 13.26 -16.20 -16.98
C ASP A 19 13.98 -17.56 -17.08
N GLY A 20 14.62 -17.97 -15.98
CA GLY A 20 15.37 -19.23 -15.89
C GLY A 20 16.74 -19.21 -16.58
N ARG A 21 17.19 -18.06 -17.09
CA ARG A 21 18.53 -17.89 -17.70
C ARG A 21 19.45 -17.12 -16.77
N GLU A 22 20.69 -17.58 -16.66
CA GLU A 22 21.73 -16.93 -15.85
C GLU A 22 22.48 -15.86 -16.64
N PHE A 23 22.59 -14.67 -16.06
CA PHE A 23 23.35 -13.54 -16.59
C PHE A 23 24.38 -13.10 -15.56
N THR A 24 25.67 -13.28 -15.86
CA THR A 24 26.76 -12.85 -14.97
C THR A 24 27.31 -11.51 -15.41
N THR A 25 27.23 -10.51 -14.55
CA THR A 25 27.79 -9.17 -14.76
C THR A 25 29.01 -8.96 -13.88
N ASP A 26 30.11 -8.55 -14.48
CA ASP A 26 31.32 -8.17 -13.75
C ASP A 26 31.13 -6.81 -13.07
N LEU A 27 31.43 -6.76 -11.77
CA LEU A 27 31.32 -5.54 -10.95
C LEU A 27 32.48 -4.57 -11.15
N LYS A 28 33.63 -5.10 -11.61
CA LYS A 28 34.81 -4.35 -12.04
C LYS A 28 35.47 -5.06 -13.21
N ALA A 29 36.46 -4.44 -13.84
CA ALA A 29 37.17 -5.06 -14.96
C ALA A 29 37.67 -6.45 -14.59
N ASN A 30 37.26 -7.46 -15.38
CA ASN A 30 37.60 -8.87 -15.16
C ASN A 30 37.15 -9.44 -13.79
N GLY A 31 36.11 -8.87 -13.18
CA GLY A 31 35.74 -9.12 -11.80
C GLY A 31 35.38 -10.57 -11.46
N ARG A 32 34.85 -11.34 -12.42
CA ARG A 32 34.59 -12.78 -12.25
C ARG A 32 35.84 -13.61 -11.93
N ASN A 33 37.01 -13.11 -12.35
CA ASN A 33 38.30 -13.75 -12.15
C ASN A 33 39.07 -13.18 -10.94
N VAL A 34 38.46 -12.26 -10.18
CA VAL A 34 39.05 -11.65 -8.99
C VAL A 34 38.32 -12.18 -7.76
N THR A 35 38.99 -12.99 -6.96
CA THR A 35 38.46 -13.48 -5.68
C THR A 35 38.35 -12.35 -4.68
N VAL A 36 37.23 -12.28 -3.97
CA VAL A 36 37.04 -11.31 -2.88
C VAL A 36 37.81 -11.79 -1.64
N ARG A 37 38.70 -10.95 -1.13
CA ARG A 37 39.43 -11.22 0.11
C ARG A 37 38.87 -10.41 1.26
N SER A 38 39.25 -10.77 2.48
CA SER A 38 38.86 -10.03 3.68
C SER A 38 39.19 -8.52 3.63
N ALA A 39 40.30 -8.13 2.99
CA ALA A 39 40.69 -6.73 2.77
C ALA A 39 39.77 -5.98 1.77
N ASP A 40 39.17 -6.71 0.83
CA ASP A 40 38.38 -6.15 -0.26
C ASP A 40 36.87 -6.08 0.06
N ARG A 41 36.48 -6.55 1.26
CA ARG A 41 35.08 -6.70 1.67
C ARG A 41 34.26 -5.43 1.46
N THR A 42 34.79 -4.27 1.83
CA THR A 42 34.08 -2.99 1.69
C THR A 42 33.88 -2.61 0.23
N GLU A 43 34.89 -2.83 -0.63
CA GLU A 43 34.80 -2.58 -2.07
C GLU A 43 33.73 -3.48 -2.70
N TYR A 44 33.76 -4.78 -2.38
CA TYR A 44 32.79 -5.73 -2.87
C TYR A 44 31.36 -5.36 -2.48
N ILE A 45 31.13 -5.03 -1.20
CA ILE A 45 29.81 -4.58 -0.71
C ILE A 45 29.34 -3.34 -1.47
N TYR A 46 30.21 -2.34 -1.63
CA TYR A 46 29.89 -1.12 -2.36
C TYR A 46 29.50 -1.40 -3.81
N LEU A 47 30.28 -2.22 -4.52
CA LEU A 47 30.04 -2.52 -5.92
C LEU A 47 28.77 -3.34 -6.12
N VAL A 48 28.50 -4.32 -5.24
CA VAL A 48 27.24 -5.07 -5.26
C VAL A 48 26.06 -4.13 -5.01
N ALA A 49 26.13 -3.27 -4.00
CA ALA A 49 25.06 -2.30 -3.69
C ALA A 49 24.82 -1.34 -4.87
N ASN A 50 25.88 -0.79 -5.47
CA ASN A 50 25.78 0.08 -6.63
C ASN A 50 25.18 -0.65 -7.85
N TYR A 51 25.57 -1.91 -8.10
CA TYR A 51 24.98 -2.69 -9.17
C TYR A 51 23.49 -2.92 -8.96
N ARG A 52 23.11 -3.41 -7.77
CA ARG A 52 21.73 -3.77 -7.42
C ARG A 52 20.79 -2.57 -7.37
N LEU A 53 21.23 -1.46 -6.80
CA LEU A 53 20.38 -0.30 -6.54
C LEU A 53 20.41 0.74 -7.66
N ASN A 54 21.54 0.87 -8.37
CA ASN A 54 21.70 1.91 -9.40
C ASN A 54 21.83 1.34 -10.82
N ALA A 55 22.78 0.44 -11.06
CA ALA A 55 23.12 0.03 -12.43
C ALA A 55 22.03 -0.84 -13.07
N GLN A 56 21.55 -1.85 -12.35
CA GLN A 56 20.54 -2.79 -12.81
C GLN A 56 19.20 -2.08 -13.09
N LEU A 57 18.82 -1.14 -12.23
CA LEU A 57 17.55 -0.40 -12.33
C LEU A 57 17.66 0.90 -13.15
N ARG A 58 18.85 1.24 -13.69
CA ARG A 58 19.09 2.55 -14.33
C ARG A 58 18.08 2.86 -15.43
N ARG A 59 17.85 1.92 -16.34
CA ARG A 59 16.93 2.10 -17.48
C ARG A 59 15.48 2.31 -17.04
N PRO A 60 14.85 1.40 -16.25
CA PRO A 60 13.48 1.59 -15.78
C PRO A 60 13.33 2.82 -14.89
N CYS A 61 14.27 3.09 -13.97
CA CYS A 61 14.22 4.29 -13.13
C CYS A 61 14.32 5.58 -13.96
N ALA A 62 15.22 5.64 -14.95
CA ALA A 62 15.32 6.81 -15.81
C ALA A 62 14.04 7.04 -16.64
N ALA A 63 13.40 5.98 -17.12
CA ALA A 63 12.12 6.07 -17.83
C ALA A 63 10.99 6.56 -16.91
N PHE A 64 10.90 5.97 -15.71
CA PHE A 64 9.94 6.38 -14.67
C PHE A 64 10.13 7.86 -14.30
N LEU A 65 11.36 8.28 -14.00
CA LEU A 65 11.65 9.66 -13.62
C LEU A 65 11.32 10.65 -14.74
N ARG A 66 11.54 10.32 -16.02
CA ARG A 66 11.11 11.16 -17.14
C ARG A 66 9.60 11.34 -17.19
N GLY A 67 8.83 10.26 -17.07
CA GLY A 67 7.36 10.33 -17.07
C GLY A 67 6.80 11.04 -15.83
N PHE A 68 7.39 10.78 -14.67
CA PHE A 68 7.00 11.44 -13.43
C PHE A 68 7.27 12.95 -13.48
N THR A 69 8.45 13.34 -13.95
CA THR A 69 8.86 14.75 -14.01
C THR A 69 8.23 15.55 -15.16
N SER A 70 7.59 14.88 -16.15
CA SER A 70 6.77 15.58 -17.14
C SER A 70 5.43 16.08 -16.59
N VAL A 71 4.99 15.52 -15.44
CA VAL A 71 3.76 15.94 -14.76
C VAL A 71 4.07 16.80 -13.54
N ILE A 72 5.08 16.43 -12.76
CA ILE A 72 5.45 17.12 -11.51
C ILE A 72 6.88 17.67 -11.62
N PRO A 73 7.12 18.98 -11.45
CA PRO A 73 8.46 19.55 -11.54
C PRO A 73 9.45 18.90 -10.58
N ALA A 74 10.64 18.53 -11.07
CA ALA A 74 11.68 17.88 -10.26
C ALA A 74 12.10 18.72 -9.05
N SER A 75 12.08 20.06 -9.17
CA SER A 75 12.41 20.97 -8.07
C SER A 75 11.45 20.86 -6.89
N TRP A 76 10.17 20.53 -7.12
CA TRP A 76 9.21 20.35 -6.03
C TRP A 76 9.48 19.08 -5.25
N ILE A 77 9.88 18.02 -5.95
CA ILE A 77 10.17 16.72 -5.36
C ILE A 77 11.49 16.76 -4.58
N ALA A 78 12.48 17.51 -5.06
CA ALA A 78 13.78 17.65 -4.43
C ALA A 78 13.76 18.31 -3.04
N MET A 79 12.64 18.94 -2.67
CA MET A 79 12.45 19.53 -1.33
C MET A 79 12.18 18.46 -0.26
N PHE A 80 11.75 17.26 -0.65
CA PHE A 80 11.36 16.19 0.26
C PHE A 80 12.50 15.19 0.46
N SER A 81 12.65 14.69 1.69
CA SER A 81 13.38 13.46 1.95
C SER A 81 12.65 12.24 1.33
N PRO A 82 13.35 11.10 1.11
CA PRO A 82 12.70 9.89 0.61
C PRO A 82 11.48 9.43 1.43
N ARG A 83 11.54 9.64 2.77
CA ARG A 83 10.44 9.32 3.67
C ARG A 83 9.25 10.25 3.49
N GLU A 84 9.49 11.56 3.40
CA GLU A 84 8.42 12.53 3.19
C GLU A 84 7.75 12.36 1.84
N LEU A 85 8.53 12.11 0.78
CA LEU A 85 7.99 11.81 -0.54
C LEU A 85 7.09 10.56 -0.52
N ALA A 86 7.51 9.52 0.21
CA ALA A 86 6.68 8.33 0.39
C ALA A 86 5.36 8.64 1.11
N MET A 87 5.38 9.52 2.14
CA MET A 87 4.17 9.95 2.84
C MET A 87 3.24 10.80 1.96
N VAL A 88 3.79 11.68 1.13
CA VAL A 88 3.01 12.48 0.18
C VAL A 88 2.31 11.59 -0.84
N LEU A 89 2.99 10.54 -1.33
CA LEU A 89 2.43 9.63 -2.33
C LEU A 89 1.51 8.56 -1.74
N SER A 90 1.83 8.05 -0.56
CA SER A 90 1.20 6.84 0.00
C SER A 90 0.30 7.11 1.21
N GLY A 91 0.25 8.34 1.72
CA GLY A 91 -0.46 8.70 2.94
C GLY A 91 0.39 8.58 4.21
N SER A 92 -0.18 9.00 5.33
CA SER A 92 0.52 9.09 6.63
C SER A 92 0.87 7.71 7.20
N ASP A 93 2.00 7.61 7.90
CA ASP A 93 2.33 6.46 8.75
C ASP A 93 1.58 6.51 10.10
N ALA A 94 0.87 7.60 10.40
CA ALA A 94 0.11 7.75 11.62
C ALA A 94 -1.05 6.73 11.70
N PRO A 95 -1.43 6.28 12.91
CA PRO A 95 -2.62 5.48 13.10
C PRO A 95 -3.86 6.15 12.50
N ILE A 96 -4.77 5.36 11.94
CA ILE A 96 -6.06 5.86 11.47
C ILE A 96 -6.86 6.38 12.66
N ASP A 97 -7.13 7.67 12.65
CA ASP A 97 -8.06 8.33 13.56
C ASP A 97 -9.50 8.07 13.07
N VAL A 98 -10.22 7.24 13.81
CA VAL A 98 -11.60 6.84 13.48
C VAL A 98 -12.57 8.01 13.68
N ALA A 99 -12.29 8.92 14.62
CA ALA A 99 -13.14 10.08 14.85
C ALA A 99 -13.00 11.08 13.70
N ASP A 100 -11.77 11.35 13.24
CA ASP A 100 -11.52 12.17 12.04
C ASP A 100 -12.16 11.55 10.79
N TRP A 101 -12.03 10.23 10.62
CA TRP A 101 -12.64 9.52 9.51
C TRP A 101 -14.17 9.67 9.51
N ARG A 102 -14.81 9.44 10.66
CA ARG A 102 -16.27 9.60 10.81
C ARG A 102 -16.71 11.04 10.56
N ALA A 103 -15.99 12.02 11.13
CA ALA A 103 -16.33 13.44 11.01
C ALA A 103 -16.35 13.93 9.55
N HIS A 104 -15.51 13.33 8.69
CA HIS A 104 -15.41 13.69 7.27
C HIS A 104 -16.08 12.67 6.34
N THR A 105 -16.90 11.76 6.87
CA THR A 105 -17.66 10.79 6.09
C THR A 105 -18.98 11.39 5.61
N ARG A 106 -19.29 11.20 4.33
CA ARG A 106 -20.60 11.49 3.76
C ARG A 106 -21.51 10.27 3.83
N TYR A 107 -22.81 10.51 3.95
CA TYR A 107 -23.81 9.46 3.99
C TYR A 107 -24.83 9.66 2.85
N ALA A 108 -25.28 8.56 2.26
CA ALA A 108 -26.18 8.59 1.11
C ALA A 108 -27.25 7.48 1.16
N SER A 109 -28.29 7.66 0.34
CA SER A 109 -29.38 6.68 0.14
C SER A 109 -30.13 6.26 1.41
N GLY A 110 -30.29 7.18 2.37
CA GLY A 110 -31.05 6.93 3.61
C GLY A 110 -30.19 6.74 4.85
N TYR A 111 -28.87 6.60 4.71
CA TYR A 111 -27.96 6.71 5.85
C TYR A 111 -27.68 8.16 6.22
N TYR A 112 -27.43 8.35 7.52
CA TYR A 112 -26.99 9.57 8.19
C TYR A 112 -26.20 9.16 9.43
N ASP A 113 -25.49 10.09 10.07
CA ASP A 113 -24.49 9.76 11.09
C ASP A 113 -25.05 9.00 12.31
N GLN A 114 -26.27 9.33 12.75
CA GLN A 114 -26.95 8.67 13.88
C GLN A 114 -27.81 7.47 13.47
N HIS A 115 -27.73 7.01 12.22
CA HIS A 115 -28.47 5.83 11.80
C HIS A 115 -27.92 4.59 12.53
N PRO A 116 -28.75 3.67 13.06
CA PRO A 116 -28.27 2.55 13.88
C PRO A 116 -27.17 1.70 13.23
N VAL A 117 -27.29 1.42 11.94
CA VAL A 117 -26.27 0.68 11.16
C VAL A 117 -24.95 1.45 11.02
N ILE A 118 -25.01 2.78 10.94
CA ILE A 118 -23.82 3.64 10.85
C ILE A 118 -23.12 3.72 12.21
N GLU A 119 -23.89 3.85 13.30
CA GLU A 119 -23.34 3.78 14.66
C GLU A 119 -22.67 2.43 14.92
N ALA A 120 -23.32 1.33 14.53
CA ALA A 120 -22.76 -0.02 14.62
C ALA A 120 -21.49 -0.19 13.76
N PHE A 121 -21.47 0.36 12.54
CA PHE A 121 -20.29 0.36 11.69
C PHE A 121 -19.10 1.06 12.36
N TRP A 122 -19.31 2.27 12.88
CA TRP A 122 -18.24 3.01 13.53
C TRP A 122 -17.81 2.41 14.87
N GLN A 123 -18.74 1.80 15.62
CA GLN A 123 -18.40 1.01 16.80
C GLN A 123 -17.45 -0.14 16.42
N VAL A 124 -17.81 -0.94 15.42
CA VAL A 124 -16.99 -2.06 14.93
C VAL A 124 -15.61 -1.59 14.47
N VAL A 125 -15.53 -0.53 13.66
CA VAL A 125 -14.26 0.04 13.19
C VAL A 125 -13.42 0.60 14.36
N GLY A 126 -14.07 1.19 15.36
CA GLY A 126 -13.44 1.66 16.59
C GLY A 126 -12.81 0.54 17.43
N GLU A 127 -13.43 -0.63 17.46
CA GLU A 127 -12.93 -1.81 18.19
C GLU A 127 -11.85 -2.59 17.40
N MET A 128 -11.76 -2.40 16.08
CA MET A 128 -10.76 -3.05 15.23
C MET A 128 -9.32 -2.60 15.54
N GLY A 129 -8.37 -3.51 15.38
CA GLY A 129 -6.94 -3.20 15.44
C GLY A 129 -6.44 -2.42 14.21
N ALA A 130 -5.24 -1.86 14.29
CA ALA A 130 -4.67 -1.01 13.24
C ALA A 130 -4.66 -1.67 11.84
N ALA A 131 -4.27 -2.94 11.76
CA ALA A 131 -4.25 -3.68 10.50
C ALA A 131 -5.65 -3.89 9.89
N GLN A 132 -6.66 -4.13 10.73
CA GLN A 132 -8.05 -4.30 10.29
C GLN A 132 -8.65 -2.97 9.81
N ARG A 133 -8.39 -1.86 10.52
CA ARG A 133 -8.81 -0.52 10.08
C ARG A 133 -8.19 -0.15 8.73
N ALA A 134 -6.89 -0.42 8.56
CA ALA A 134 -6.19 -0.20 7.30
C ALA A 134 -6.79 -1.07 6.17
N ALA A 135 -7.22 -2.29 6.48
CA ALA A 135 -7.87 -3.17 5.51
C ALA A 135 -9.27 -2.66 5.13
N VAL A 136 -10.07 -2.14 6.07
CA VAL A 136 -11.37 -1.50 5.77
C VAL A 136 -11.18 -0.26 4.90
N LEU A 137 -10.19 0.60 5.22
CA LEU A 137 -9.89 1.78 4.42
C LEU A 137 -9.47 1.39 3.00
N LYS A 138 -8.58 0.39 2.87
CA LYS A 138 -8.14 -0.14 1.58
C LYS A 138 -9.28 -0.75 0.79
N PHE A 139 -10.18 -1.47 1.45
CA PHE A 139 -11.34 -2.07 0.82
C PHE A 139 -12.21 -1.01 0.12
N ALA A 140 -12.38 0.16 0.74
CA ALA A 140 -13.24 1.22 0.22
C ALA A 140 -12.53 2.26 -0.66
N THR A 141 -11.19 2.41 -0.55
CA THR A 141 -10.44 3.50 -1.21
C THR A 141 -9.23 3.04 -2.03
N SER A 142 -8.89 1.74 -1.99
CA SER A 142 -7.61 1.17 -2.46
C SER A 142 -6.35 1.66 -1.74
N ALA A 143 -6.46 2.61 -0.79
CA ALA A 143 -5.36 3.10 0.03
C ALA A 143 -5.44 2.50 1.45
N ALA A 144 -4.32 2.01 1.98
CA ALA A 144 -4.27 1.45 3.33
C ALA A 144 -3.93 2.49 4.42
N ARG A 145 -3.66 3.73 4.02
CA ARG A 145 -3.20 4.82 4.89
C ARG A 145 -4.10 6.03 4.70
N PRO A 146 -4.36 6.80 5.77
CA PRO A 146 -5.13 8.03 5.67
C PRO A 146 -4.35 9.10 4.88
N PRO A 147 -5.03 10.10 4.30
CA PRO A 147 -4.36 11.24 3.72
C PRO A 147 -3.46 11.92 4.75
N LEU A 148 -2.35 12.51 4.28
CA LEU A 148 -1.35 13.13 5.17
C LEU A 148 -1.95 14.21 6.08
N LEU A 149 -2.94 14.95 5.58
CA LEU A 149 -3.59 16.06 6.28
C LEU A 149 -4.95 15.69 6.90
N GLY A 150 -5.26 14.40 7.02
CA GLY A 150 -6.54 13.93 7.56
C GLY A 150 -7.61 13.67 6.50
N PHE A 151 -8.74 13.10 6.93
CA PHE A 151 -9.81 12.64 6.03
C PHE A 151 -10.57 13.75 5.33
N GLU A 152 -10.50 14.99 5.82
CA GLU A 152 -11.01 16.18 5.12
C GLU A 152 -10.44 16.31 3.69
N TRP A 153 -9.17 15.92 3.52
CA TRP A 153 -8.43 16.02 2.26
C TRP A 153 -8.52 14.76 1.41
N LEU A 154 -9.34 13.77 1.79
CA LEU A 154 -9.59 12.61 0.96
C LEU A 154 -10.43 13.03 -0.26
N ALA A 155 -9.89 12.81 -1.46
CA ALA A 155 -10.53 13.18 -2.71
C ALA A 155 -10.75 11.95 -3.61
N PRO A 156 -12.00 11.62 -3.96
CA PRO A 156 -13.26 12.19 -3.44
C PRO A 156 -13.49 11.88 -1.95
N PRO A 157 -14.36 12.61 -1.23
CA PRO A 157 -14.63 12.33 0.19
C PRO A 157 -15.17 10.93 0.40
N PHE A 158 -14.81 10.32 1.53
CA PHE A 158 -15.32 8.99 1.89
C PHE A 158 -16.83 9.03 2.02
N CYS A 159 -17.53 8.04 1.45
CA CYS A 159 -18.98 7.99 1.45
C CYS A 159 -19.48 6.60 1.84
N ILE A 160 -20.46 6.52 2.75
CA ILE A 160 -21.20 5.30 3.04
C ILE A 160 -22.62 5.44 2.48
N GLN A 161 -22.98 4.53 1.59
CA GLN A 161 -24.30 4.48 0.96
C GLN A 161 -25.05 3.23 1.40
N MET A 162 -26.34 3.38 1.69
CA MET A 162 -27.22 2.23 1.91
C MET A 162 -27.35 1.42 0.62
N ALA A 163 -26.97 0.14 0.69
CA ALA A 163 -27.21 -0.81 -0.39
C ALA A 163 -28.69 -1.25 -0.42
N SER A 164 -29.13 -1.92 -1.50
CA SER A 164 -30.53 -2.34 -1.73
C SER A 164 -31.23 -2.86 -0.47
N VAL A 165 -32.43 -2.33 -0.23
CA VAL A 165 -33.28 -2.62 0.94
C VAL A 165 -34.14 -3.88 0.75
N SER A 166 -34.00 -4.59 -0.38
CA SER A 166 -34.71 -5.85 -0.61
C SER A 166 -34.32 -6.91 0.43
N GLU A 167 -35.24 -7.82 0.76
CA GLU A 167 -35.00 -8.97 1.67
C GLU A 167 -33.76 -9.78 1.24
N GLU A 168 -33.60 -10.02 -0.06
CA GLU A 168 -32.42 -10.65 -0.66
C GLU A 168 -31.13 -9.81 -0.54
N GLY A 169 -31.27 -8.49 -0.33
CA GLY A 169 -30.19 -7.52 -0.17
C GLY A 169 -29.60 -7.50 1.23
N ARG A 170 -30.41 -7.77 2.27
CA ARG A 170 -29.98 -7.72 3.69
C ARG A 170 -28.90 -8.75 4.03
N GLY A 171 -28.87 -9.88 3.33
CA GLY A 171 -27.86 -10.93 3.51
C GLY A 171 -26.54 -10.71 2.76
N ARG A 172 -26.48 -9.73 1.85
CA ARG A 172 -25.33 -9.49 0.97
C ARG A 172 -24.13 -8.96 1.75
N LEU A 173 -22.95 -9.12 1.18
CA LEU A 173 -21.73 -8.51 1.69
C LEU A 173 -21.69 -7.01 1.36
N PRO A 174 -21.00 -6.18 2.16
CA PRO A 174 -20.71 -4.82 1.73
C PRO A 174 -19.83 -4.86 0.48
N THR A 175 -20.02 -3.88 -0.40
CA THR A 175 -19.22 -3.71 -1.62
C THR A 175 -18.64 -2.31 -1.66
N SER A 176 -17.65 -2.08 -2.53
CA SER A 176 -17.04 -0.76 -2.69
C SER A 176 -16.94 -0.32 -4.14
N ALA A 177 -16.94 0.98 -4.35
CA ALA A 177 -16.52 1.61 -5.59
C ALA A 177 -15.32 2.50 -5.26
N THR A 178 -14.12 1.94 -5.35
CA THR A 178 -12.88 2.56 -4.87
C THR A 178 -12.55 3.86 -5.58
N CYS A 179 -12.87 3.99 -6.88
CA CYS A 179 -12.74 5.25 -7.62
C CYS A 179 -13.52 6.42 -6.99
N MET A 180 -14.58 6.11 -6.22
CA MET A 180 -15.46 7.08 -5.58
C MET A 180 -15.30 7.12 -4.06
N ASN A 181 -14.32 6.40 -3.48
CA ASN A 181 -14.18 6.22 -2.03
C ASN A 181 -15.51 5.85 -1.35
N LEU A 182 -16.29 4.99 -2.02
CA LEU A 182 -17.67 4.68 -1.68
C LEU A 182 -17.77 3.26 -1.12
N LEU A 183 -18.30 3.15 0.10
CA LEU A 183 -18.71 1.90 0.73
C LEU A 183 -20.23 1.74 0.61
N LYS A 184 -20.68 0.69 -0.08
CA LYS A 184 -22.09 0.30 -0.12
C LYS A 184 -22.34 -0.71 1.00
N LEU A 185 -23.05 -0.27 2.04
CA LEU A 185 -23.31 -1.05 3.24
C LEU A 185 -24.80 -1.46 3.28
N PRO A 186 -25.13 -2.77 3.23
CA PRO A 186 -26.50 -3.23 3.43
C PRO A 186 -27.06 -2.85 4.81
N PRO A 187 -28.39 -2.68 4.95
CA PRO A 187 -29.01 -2.32 6.22
C PRO A 187 -29.09 -3.53 7.16
N TYR A 188 -27.95 -3.88 7.76
CA TYR A 188 -27.84 -4.99 8.70
C TYR A 188 -28.63 -4.74 9.99
N GLU A 189 -29.15 -5.80 10.59
CA GLU A 189 -30.09 -5.70 11.71
C GLU A 189 -29.40 -5.43 13.05
N ASP A 190 -28.15 -5.88 13.21
CA ASP A 190 -27.39 -5.76 14.45
C ASP A 190 -25.87 -5.58 14.23
N VAL A 191 -25.19 -5.20 15.31
CA VAL A 191 -23.74 -4.94 15.33
C VAL A 191 -22.89 -6.17 15.03
N GLU A 192 -23.35 -7.36 15.41
CA GLU A 192 -22.62 -8.61 15.19
C GLU A 192 -22.64 -8.99 13.72
N LEU A 193 -23.77 -8.76 13.04
CA LEU A 193 -23.90 -8.96 11.61
C LEU A 193 -23.04 -7.95 10.83
N VAL A 194 -23.03 -6.68 11.23
CA VAL A 194 -22.12 -5.66 10.68
C VAL A 194 -20.66 -6.14 10.81
N ARG A 195 -20.24 -6.58 12.00
CA ARG A 195 -18.89 -7.07 12.27
C ARG A 195 -18.53 -8.27 11.40
N ALA A 196 -19.40 -9.28 11.38
CA ALA A 196 -19.16 -10.52 10.65
C ALA A 196 -19.04 -10.26 9.15
N LYS A 197 -19.98 -9.50 8.57
CA LYS A 197 -20.02 -9.24 7.12
C LYS A 197 -18.91 -8.30 6.68
N LEU A 198 -18.62 -7.24 7.44
CA LEU A 198 -17.52 -6.32 7.15
C LEU A 198 -16.17 -7.05 7.20
N THR A 199 -15.92 -7.79 8.28
CA THR A 199 -14.65 -8.53 8.46
C THR A 199 -14.47 -9.56 7.35
N TYR A 200 -15.54 -10.28 6.99
CA TYR A 200 -15.50 -11.24 5.89
C TYR A 200 -15.16 -10.56 4.56
N ALA A 201 -15.88 -9.50 4.18
CA ALA A 201 -15.68 -8.83 2.89
C ALA A 201 -14.27 -8.23 2.74
N VAL A 202 -13.76 -7.61 3.81
CA VAL A 202 -12.42 -7.02 3.85
C VAL A 202 -11.33 -8.08 3.72
N ASN A 203 -11.49 -9.23 4.38
CA ASN A 203 -10.49 -10.31 4.36
C ASN A 203 -10.58 -11.19 3.10
N ALA A 204 -11.76 -11.31 2.49
CA ALA A 204 -11.96 -12.08 1.27
C ALA A 204 -11.40 -11.38 0.01
N GLY A 205 -11.01 -10.10 0.11
CA GLY A 205 -10.51 -9.34 -1.03
C GLY A 205 -11.59 -9.04 -2.09
N CYS A 206 -12.87 -9.12 -1.71
CA CYS A 206 -14.02 -8.93 -2.60
C CYS A 206 -14.24 -7.44 -2.95
N GLY A 207 -13.26 -6.80 -3.58
CA GLY A 207 -13.34 -5.41 -4.07
C GLY A 207 -14.05 -5.26 -5.43
N PHE A 208 -14.53 -6.36 -6.02
CA PHE A 208 -15.10 -6.36 -7.36
C PHE A 208 -16.27 -7.35 -7.46
N ASP A 209 -17.46 -6.94 -7.03
CA ASP A 209 -18.69 -7.47 -7.60
C ASP A 209 -19.33 -6.38 -8.46
N LEU A 210 -19.36 -6.62 -9.77
CA LEU A 210 -20.11 -5.82 -10.73
C LEU A 210 -21.60 -5.96 -10.39
N SER A 211 -22.19 -4.86 -9.91
CA SER A 211 -23.65 -4.64 -9.91
C SER A 211 -24.05 -3.85 -11.14
#